data_AF-R1CDD1-F1
#
_entry.id   AF-R1CDD1-F1
#
_cell.length_a   1.000
_cell.length_b   1.000
_cell.length_c   1.000
_cell.angle_alpha   90.00
_cell.angle_beta   90.00
_cell.angle_gamma   90.00
#
_symmetry.space_group_name_H-M   'P 1'
#
loop_
_entity.id
_entity.type
_entity.pdbx_description
1 polymer ?
#
loop_
_entity_poly.entity_id
_entity_poly.type
_entity_poly.pdbx_seq_one_letter_code
_entity_poly.pdbx_strand_id
1 'polypeptide(L)'
;MATPSEPLRVVEFFAGIGGLHYALQRSGVPHRVVQAFDVDDSAVRTYRHNLPRTPVSTKNIVSLQQADLQRLAADCWLLSPPCQPHTRQGLQLAESDGRAAALARLVDLLEAADPPLLPSSLLLENVVGFESSSTRTRLRAVLLGRGYSVRELWASPAQIGVPNQRTRYFLLASRRSACEPLSSYLLPHCGGDGGAEGGAEAEAMAGAAVAEHVLERYGAAMDLVSRGSRRSCCFTKNYSRYVKGTGSVLCRLGCEGLLTPLAANRPRFFLPREVANLHGFPPHFGFPPEVSTRKQYELLGNSLSVQVVATLLRYLLLPAGDGMAVEEQRRRGSEA
;
A
#
# COMPACT_ATOMS: atom_id res chain seq x y z
N MET A 1 29.38 22.43 11.81
CA MET A 1 28.50 21.25 11.89
C MET A 1 27.10 21.69 11.55
N ALA A 2 26.51 21.20 10.46
CA ALA A 2 25.12 21.50 10.14
C ALA A 2 24.23 20.90 11.24
N THR A 3 23.31 21.69 11.79
CA THR A 3 22.29 21.19 12.71
C THR A 3 21.48 20.11 11.98
N PRO A 4 21.26 18.92 12.56
CA PRO A 4 20.38 17.94 11.93
C PRO A 4 19.00 18.58 11.75
N SER A 5 18.53 18.63 10.49
CA SER A 5 17.19 19.13 10.19
C SER A 5 16.17 18.33 11.00
N GLU A 6 15.17 19.01 11.58
CA GLU A 6 14.11 18.33 12.31
C GLU A 6 13.42 17.26 11.44
N PRO A 7 12.99 16.12 12.04
CA PRO A 7 12.32 15.07 11.30
C PRO A 7 10.99 15.55 10.72
N LEU A 8 10.70 15.16 9.48
CA LEU A 8 9.47 15.51 8.78
C LEU A 8 8.22 15.06 9.57
N ARG A 9 7.30 15.98 9.83
CA ARG A 9 6.04 15.67 10.51
C ARG A 9 5.03 15.15 9.49
N VAL A 10 4.56 13.92 9.70
CA VAL A 10 3.68 13.24 8.73
C VAL A 10 2.34 12.90 9.35
N VAL A 11 1.26 13.19 8.63
CA VAL A 11 -0.08 12.68 8.96
C VAL A 11 -0.48 11.60 7.95
N GLU A 12 -1.03 10.51 8.45
CA GLU A 12 -1.48 9.37 7.65
C GLU A 12 -3.01 9.29 7.69
N PHE A 13 -3.65 9.51 6.55
CA PHE A 13 -5.09 9.38 6.40
C PHE A 13 -5.43 8.05 5.72
N PHE A 14 -6.51 7.41 6.17
CA PHE A 14 -6.92 6.08 5.71
C PHE A 14 -5.81 5.04 5.97
N ALA A 15 -5.28 5.08 7.19
CA ALA A 15 -4.03 4.42 7.56
C ALA A 15 -4.08 2.88 7.46
N GLY A 16 -5.27 2.29 7.53
CA GLY A 16 -5.47 0.85 7.52
C GLY A 16 -4.60 0.14 8.55
N ILE A 17 -3.82 -0.83 8.08
CA ILE A 17 -2.87 -1.61 8.89
C ILE A 17 -1.44 -1.00 8.92
N GLY A 18 -1.28 0.25 8.49
CA GLY A 18 0.00 0.98 8.50
C GLY A 18 0.86 0.78 7.27
N GLY A 19 0.26 0.49 6.11
CA GLY A 19 1.00 0.28 4.86
C GLY A 19 1.83 1.52 4.46
N LEU A 20 1.25 2.72 4.57
CA LEU A 20 1.96 3.97 4.28
C LEU A 20 3.03 4.25 5.34
N HIS A 21 2.74 3.99 6.62
CA HIS A 21 3.73 4.10 7.70
C HIS A 21 4.96 3.21 7.46
N TYR A 22 4.77 1.93 7.17
CA TYR A 22 5.88 1.02 6.89
C TYR A 22 6.63 1.41 5.62
N ALA A 23 5.94 1.96 4.61
CA ALA A 23 6.61 2.50 3.43
C ALA A 23 7.51 3.70 3.77
N LEU A 24 7.05 4.56 4.68
CA LEU A 24 7.81 5.71 5.18
C LEU A 24 9.01 5.28 6.05
N GLN A 25 8.88 4.25 6.88
CA GLN A 25 10.02 3.63 7.57
C GLN A 25 11.01 3.03 6.59
N ARG A 26 10.52 2.32 5.57
CA ARG A 26 11.36 1.65 4.56
C ARG A 26 12.08 2.64 3.63
N SER A 27 11.50 3.83 3.41
CA SER A 27 12.10 4.87 2.56
C SER A 27 13.37 5.48 3.15
N GLY A 28 13.56 5.40 4.47
CA GLY A 28 14.71 5.97 5.18
C GLY A 28 14.65 7.48 5.36
N VAL A 29 13.57 8.14 4.93
CA VAL A 29 13.37 9.58 5.15
C VAL A 29 13.26 9.85 6.66
N PRO A 30 14.04 10.76 7.27
CA PRO A 30 13.86 11.13 8.67
C PRO A 30 12.48 11.74 8.90
N HIS A 31 11.65 11.09 9.72
CA HIS A 31 10.25 11.47 9.90
C HIS A 31 9.71 11.15 11.30
N ARG A 32 8.56 11.74 11.61
CA ARG A 32 7.69 11.38 12.72
C ARG A 32 6.26 11.39 12.23
N VAL A 33 5.58 10.24 12.30
CA VAL A 33 4.13 10.20 12.09
C VAL A 33 3.45 10.78 13.33
N VAL A 34 2.87 11.98 13.19
CA VAL A 34 2.26 12.72 14.29
C VAL A 34 0.86 12.22 14.63
N GLN A 35 0.15 11.70 13.62
CA GLN A 35 -1.19 11.15 13.77
C GLN A 35 -1.54 10.27 12.57
N ALA A 36 -2.21 9.14 12.84
CA ALA A 36 -2.88 8.32 11.84
C ALA A 36 -4.41 8.33 12.05
N PHE A 37 -5.17 8.21 10.98
CA PHE A 37 -6.64 8.15 10.99
C PHE A 37 -7.15 6.97 10.18
N ASP A 38 -7.97 6.13 10.79
CA ASP A 38 -8.77 5.12 10.09
C ASP A 38 -10.02 4.78 10.90
N VAL A 39 -11.16 4.59 10.23
CA VAL A 39 -12.45 4.31 10.90
C VAL A 39 -12.66 2.82 11.19
N ASP A 40 -11.89 1.91 10.60
CA ASP A 40 -12.01 0.47 10.84
C ASP A 40 -11.27 0.07 12.13
N ASP A 41 -12.02 -0.30 13.16
CA ASP A 41 -11.48 -0.71 14.46
C ASP A 41 -10.52 -1.91 14.38
N SER A 42 -10.70 -2.82 13.42
CA SER A 42 -9.79 -3.95 13.25
C SER A 42 -8.49 -3.52 12.58
N ALA A 43 -8.57 -2.57 11.64
CA ALA A 43 -7.40 -1.96 11.04
C ALA A 43 -6.60 -1.18 12.09
N VAL A 44 -7.27 -0.32 12.87
CA VAL A 44 -6.65 0.45 13.95
C VAL A 44 -6.04 -0.43 15.04
N ARG A 45 -6.70 -1.52 15.44
CA ARG A 45 -6.11 -2.50 16.37
C ARG A 45 -4.83 -3.12 15.82
N THR A 46 -4.86 -3.54 14.54
CA THR A 46 -3.68 -4.07 13.87
C THR A 46 -2.57 -3.02 13.77
N TYR A 47 -2.92 -1.77 13.45
CA TYR A 47 -1.97 -0.66 13.42
C TYR A 47 -1.30 -0.48 14.79
N ARG A 48 -2.07 -0.37 15.89
CA ARG A 48 -1.54 -0.19 17.25
C ARG A 48 -0.65 -1.35 17.70
N HIS A 49 -1.02 -2.58 17.35
CA HIS A 49 -0.22 -3.77 17.66
C HIS A 49 1.18 -3.69 17.07
N ASN A 50 1.29 -3.15 15.86
CA ASN A 50 2.53 -3.07 15.10
C ASN A 50 3.33 -1.77 15.34
N LEU A 51 2.63 -0.67 15.59
CA LEU A 51 3.17 0.69 15.67
C LEU A 51 2.71 1.37 16.98
N PRO A 52 3.04 0.80 18.16
CA PRO A 52 2.43 1.19 19.44
C PRO A 52 2.80 2.61 19.89
N ARG A 53 3.87 3.19 19.35
CA ARG A 53 4.33 4.55 19.67
C ARG A 53 3.66 5.64 18.85
N THR A 54 2.88 5.27 17.82
CA THR A 54 2.26 6.22 16.90
C THR A 54 0.80 6.44 17.28
N PRO A 55 0.37 7.69 17.50
CA PRO A 55 -1.03 8.00 17.74
C PRO A 55 -1.89 7.62 16.54
N VAL A 56 -2.92 6.81 16.76
CA VAL A 56 -3.92 6.44 15.75
C VAL A 56 -5.32 6.60 16.30
N SER A 57 -6.18 7.24 15.51
CA SER A 57 -7.54 7.64 15.88
C SER A 57 -8.58 7.03 14.96
N THR A 58 -9.71 6.64 15.56
CA THR A 58 -10.93 6.22 14.86
C THR A 58 -11.85 7.37 14.49
N LYS A 59 -11.41 8.62 14.73
CA LYS A 59 -12.17 9.83 14.35
C LYS A 59 -12.42 9.82 12.84
N ASN A 60 -13.69 9.98 12.46
CA ASN A 60 -14.07 10.08 11.06
C ASN A 60 -13.47 11.34 10.42
N ILE A 61 -12.73 11.17 9.32
CA ILE A 61 -12.06 12.24 8.57
C ILE A 61 -13.06 13.34 8.14
N VAL A 62 -14.31 12.98 7.83
CA VAL A 62 -15.37 13.94 7.46
C VAL A 62 -15.59 15.00 8.56
N SER A 63 -15.37 14.64 9.82
CA SER A 63 -15.57 15.54 10.98
C SER A 63 -14.39 16.48 11.24
N LEU A 64 -13.26 16.30 10.56
CA LEU A 64 -12.07 17.12 10.79
C LEU A 64 -12.31 18.58 10.41
N GLN A 65 -11.73 19.48 11.19
CA GLN A 65 -11.76 20.92 10.97
C GLN A 65 -10.35 21.46 10.69
N GLN A 66 -10.26 22.69 10.18
CA GLN A 66 -8.97 23.37 9.95
C GLN A 66 -8.11 23.40 11.23
N ALA A 67 -8.73 23.70 12.37
CA ALA A 67 -8.06 23.70 13.68
C ALA A 67 -7.47 22.33 14.06
N ASP A 68 -8.06 21.22 13.61
CA ASP A 68 -7.49 19.89 13.86
C ASP A 68 -6.17 19.71 13.09
N LEU A 69 -6.14 20.10 11.82
CA LEU A 69 -4.95 20.00 10.96
C LEU A 69 -3.83 20.97 11.40
N GLN A 70 -4.21 22.18 11.79
CA GLN A 70 -3.29 23.18 12.35
C GLN A 70 -2.52 22.65 13.55
N ARG A 71 -3.20 21.97 14.49
CA ARG A 71 -2.55 21.37 15.68
C ARG A 71 -1.57 20.26 15.31
N LEU A 72 -1.82 19.54 14.21
CA LEU A 72 -0.91 18.50 13.73
C LEU A 72 0.36 19.11 13.14
N ALA A 73 0.30 20.32 12.56
CA ALA A 73 1.42 21.00 11.92
C ALA A 73 2.25 20.04 11.05
N ALA A 74 1.57 19.31 10.15
CA ALA A 74 2.18 18.26 9.36
C ALA A 74 2.78 18.81 8.06
N ASP A 75 4.02 18.45 7.78
CA ASP A 75 4.76 18.81 6.57
C ASP A 75 4.36 17.95 5.37
N CYS A 76 3.85 16.73 5.63
CA CYS A 76 3.47 15.77 4.60
C CYS A 76 2.18 15.03 4.95
N TRP A 77 1.30 14.89 3.96
CA TRP A 77 0.09 14.09 4.06
C TRP A 77 0.24 12.81 3.21
N LEU A 78 -0.03 11.66 3.81
CA LEU A 78 -0.10 10.38 3.12
C LEU A 78 -1.55 9.90 3.12
N LEU A 79 -2.07 9.51 1.95
CA LEU A 79 -3.47 9.15 1.76
C LEU A 79 -3.60 7.83 0.97
N SER A 80 -4.43 6.91 1.45
CA SER A 80 -4.90 5.73 0.69
C SER A 80 -6.41 5.55 0.83
N PRO A 81 -7.21 6.50 0.30
CA PRO A 81 -8.66 6.49 0.45
C PRO A 81 -9.28 5.23 -0.18
N PRO A 82 -10.37 4.70 0.40
CA PRO A 82 -11.04 3.53 -0.14
C PRO A 82 -11.60 3.82 -1.55
N CYS A 83 -11.34 2.95 -2.51
CA CYS A 83 -12.00 3.02 -3.80
C CYS A 83 -13.37 2.31 -3.76
N GLN A 84 -14.43 3.03 -4.11
CA GLN A 84 -15.74 2.44 -4.41
C GLN A 84 -16.10 2.61 -5.89
N PRO A 85 -16.90 1.69 -6.48
CA PRO A 85 -16.92 1.49 -7.92
C PRO A 85 -17.60 2.65 -8.66
N HIS A 86 -16.84 3.30 -9.54
CA HIS A 86 -17.37 4.09 -10.65
C HIS A 86 -17.78 3.14 -11.81
N THR A 87 -18.66 2.16 -11.55
CA THR A 87 -19.26 1.35 -12.62
C THR A 87 -20.43 2.10 -13.27
N ARG A 88 -20.65 1.89 -14.58
CA ARG A 88 -21.68 2.58 -15.42
C ARG A 88 -23.12 2.59 -14.86
N GLN A 89 -23.50 1.68 -13.95
CA GLN A 89 -24.81 1.67 -13.28
C GLN A 89 -24.86 2.47 -11.97
N GLY A 90 -23.72 2.94 -11.45
CA GLY A 90 -23.57 3.62 -10.15
C GLY A 90 -23.31 5.13 -10.23
N LEU A 91 -23.37 5.74 -11.42
CA LEU A 91 -23.16 7.18 -11.62
C LEU A 91 -24.09 8.06 -10.75
N GLN A 92 -25.29 7.56 -10.41
CA GLN A 92 -26.26 8.27 -9.56
C GLN A 92 -26.05 8.09 -8.04
N LEU A 93 -25.22 7.12 -7.61
CA LEU A 93 -24.96 6.83 -6.19
C LEU A 93 -23.60 7.35 -5.71
N ALA A 94 -22.74 7.83 -6.64
CA ALA A 94 -21.42 8.36 -6.32
C ALA A 94 -21.47 9.65 -5.48
N GLU A 95 -22.57 10.40 -5.53
CA GLU A 95 -22.74 11.66 -4.80
C GLU A 95 -23.20 11.47 -3.34
N SER A 96 -23.66 10.28 -2.96
CA SER A 96 -24.18 9.99 -1.61
C SER A 96 -23.32 9.03 -0.78
N ASP A 97 -22.17 8.60 -1.29
CA ASP A 97 -21.29 7.68 -0.56
C ASP A 97 -20.38 8.42 0.43
N GLY A 98 -20.61 8.18 1.73
CA GLY A 98 -19.83 8.77 2.83
C GLY A 98 -18.32 8.46 2.77
N ARG A 99 -17.87 7.49 1.97
CA ARG A 99 -16.44 7.21 1.79
C ARG A 99 -15.75 8.13 0.78
N ALA A 100 -16.45 8.58 -0.27
CA ALA A 100 -15.95 9.64 -1.15
C ALA A 100 -15.93 10.99 -0.43
N ALA A 101 -16.86 11.21 0.49
CA ALA A 101 -16.94 12.42 1.31
C ALA A 101 -15.69 12.65 2.18
N ALA A 102 -15.02 11.60 2.65
CA ALA A 102 -13.81 11.75 3.46
C ALA A 102 -12.64 12.36 2.67
N LEU A 103 -12.40 11.90 1.44
CA LEU A 103 -11.38 12.51 0.57
C LEU A 103 -11.80 13.92 0.15
N ALA A 104 -13.09 14.12 -0.22
CA ALA A 104 -13.62 15.43 -0.54
C ALA A 104 -13.42 16.43 0.61
N ARG A 105 -13.64 16.01 1.85
CA ARG A 105 -13.41 16.84 3.04
C ARG A 105 -11.95 17.28 3.17
N LEU A 106 -11.01 16.37 2.93
CA LEU A 106 -9.58 16.73 2.94
C LEU A 106 -9.23 17.71 1.82
N VAL A 107 -9.87 17.59 0.65
CA VAL A 107 -9.72 18.54 -0.46
C VAL A 107 -10.29 19.91 -0.07
N ASP A 108 -11.46 19.97 0.57
CA ASP A 108 -12.05 21.22 1.07
C ASP A 108 -11.13 21.91 2.08
N LEU A 109 -10.59 21.14 3.02
CA LEU A 109 -9.67 21.64 4.03
C LEU A 109 -8.37 22.16 3.40
N LEU A 110 -7.85 21.48 2.37
CA LEU A 110 -6.67 21.91 1.63
C LEU A 110 -6.92 23.21 0.84
N GLU A 111 -8.08 23.33 0.21
CA GLU A 111 -8.49 24.51 -0.56
C GLU A 111 -8.65 25.74 0.35
N ALA A 112 -9.32 25.56 1.49
CA ALA A 112 -9.58 26.62 2.46
C ALA A 112 -8.39 26.95 3.38
N ALA A 113 -7.30 26.16 3.34
CA ALA A 113 -6.19 26.35 4.26
C ALA A 113 -5.32 27.56 3.90
N ASP A 114 -4.97 28.35 4.92
CA ASP A 114 -4.00 29.44 4.77
C ASP A 114 -2.66 28.89 4.27
N PRO A 115 -1.94 29.62 3.39
CA PRO A 115 -0.69 29.13 2.80
C PRO A 115 0.36 28.57 3.80
N PRO A 116 0.57 29.15 4.99
CA PRO A 116 1.52 28.62 5.98
C PRO A 116 1.11 27.25 6.58
N LEU A 117 -0.15 26.85 6.45
CA LEU A 117 -0.70 25.62 7.00
C LEU A 117 -0.76 24.48 5.98
N LEU A 118 -0.44 24.77 4.73
CA LEU A 118 -0.41 23.77 3.68
C LEU A 118 0.78 22.81 3.90
N PRO A 119 0.59 21.49 3.76
CA PRO A 119 1.71 20.57 3.76
C PRO A 119 2.66 20.88 2.60
N SER A 120 3.95 20.64 2.79
CA SER A 120 4.95 20.81 1.72
C SER A 120 4.84 19.71 0.66
N SER A 121 4.30 18.55 1.01
CA SER A 121 4.15 17.41 0.10
C SER A 121 2.92 16.55 0.41
N LEU A 122 2.39 15.89 -0.61
CA LEU A 122 1.27 14.96 -0.51
C LEU A 122 1.50 13.74 -1.39
N LEU A 123 1.26 12.55 -0.86
CA LEU A 123 1.20 11.30 -1.63
C LEU A 123 -0.19 10.70 -1.48
N LEU A 124 -0.81 10.36 -2.62
CA LEU A 124 -2.06 9.62 -2.67
C LEU A 124 -1.86 8.33 -3.46
N GLU A 125 -2.27 7.20 -2.88
CA GLU A 125 -2.42 5.91 -3.54
C GLU A 125 -3.91 5.64 -3.80
N ASN A 126 -4.22 5.07 -4.98
CA ASN A 126 -5.56 4.60 -5.29
C ASN A 126 -5.54 3.49 -6.35
N VAL A 127 -6.70 2.92 -6.67
CA VAL A 127 -6.82 1.91 -7.72
C VAL A 127 -6.74 2.50 -9.13
N VAL A 128 -6.46 1.65 -10.11
CA VAL A 128 -6.61 1.98 -11.54
C VAL A 128 -8.05 2.35 -11.85
N GLY A 129 -8.27 3.44 -12.57
CA GLY A 129 -9.56 4.04 -12.87
C GLY A 129 -9.85 5.30 -12.04
N PHE A 130 -9.17 5.50 -10.89
CA PHE A 130 -9.33 6.71 -10.08
C PHE A 130 -8.91 7.99 -10.82
N GLU A 131 -7.99 7.89 -11.78
CA GLU A 131 -7.54 8.99 -12.65
C GLU A 131 -8.69 9.66 -13.43
N SER A 132 -9.81 8.94 -13.62
CA SER A 132 -10.99 9.40 -14.34
C SER A 132 -12.11 9.91 -13.42
N SER A 133 -11.89 9.91 -12.10
CA SER A 133 -12.89 10.35 -11.12
C SER A 133 -12.98 11.87 -11.02
N SER A 134 -14.18 12.39 -10.73
CA SER A 134 -14.39 13.82 -10.45
C SER A 134 -13.62 14.29 -9.21
N THR A 135 -13.50 13.44 -8.18
CA THR A 135 -12.73 13.74 -6.96
C THR A 135 -11.25 13.93 -7.27
N ARG A 136 -10.66 13.09 -8.13
CA ARG A 136 -9.28 13.28 -8.62
C ARG A 136 -9.15 14.60 -9.37
N THR A 137 -10.07 14.89 -10.29
CA THR A 137 -10.06 16.15 -11.06
C THR A 137 -10.07 17.36 -10.14
N ARG A 138 -10.94 17.36 -9.12
CA ARG A 138 -11.00 18.44 -8.13
C ARG A 138 -9.73 18.53 -7.28
N LEU A 139 -9.24 17.41 -6.74
CA LEU A 139 -7.99 17.39 -5.95
C LEU A 139 -6.83 17.98 -6.75
N ARG A 140 -6.67 17.58 -8.01
CA ARG A 140 -5.61 18.09 -8.89
C ARG A 140 -5.77 19.60 -9.13
N ALA A 141 -6.98 20.08 -9.38
CA ALA A 141 -7.25 21.51 -9.56
C ALA A 141 -6.89 22.33 -8.31
N VAL A 142 -7.30 21.88 -7.12
CA VAL A 142 -6.95 22.52 -5.85
C VAL A 142 -5.44 22.52 -5.64
N LEU A 143 -4.75 21.39 -5.81
CA LEU A 143 -3.29 21.32 -5.66
C LEU A 143 -2.57 22.30 -6.58
N LEU A 144 -2.92 22.35 -7.87
CA LEU A 144 -2.33 23.29 -8.82
C LEU A 144 -2.63 24.75 -8.44
N GLY A 145 -3.89 25.06 -8.10
CA GLY A 145 -4.30 26.41 -7.68
C GLY A 145 -3.66 26.86 -6.37
N ARG A 146 -3.27 25.91 -5.50
CA ARG A 146 -2.51 26.19 -4.28
C ARG A 146 -1.00 26.23 -4.54
N GLY A 147 -0.50 26.00 -5.75
CA GLY A 147 0.92 26.13 -6.11
C GLY A 147 1.76 24.87 -5.91
N TYR A 148 1.16 23.68 -5.95
CA TYR A 148 1.89 22.42 -5.98
C TYR A 148 2.27 22.03 -7.41
N SER A 149 3.46 21.47 -7.57
CA SER A 149 3.76 20.63 -8.72
C SER A 149 3.13 19.26 -8.51
N VAL A 150 2.41 18.73 -9.51
CA VAL A 150 1.70 17.46 -9.44
C VAL A 150 2.23 16.48 -10.47
N ARG A 151 2.54 15.25 -10.04
CA ARG A 151 2.92 14.12 -10.88
C ARG A 151 1.99 12.94 -10.62
N GLU A 152 1.53 12.31 -11.68
CA GLU A 152 0.61 11.16 -11.61
C GLU A 152 1.22 10.01 -12.40
N LEU A 153 1.07 8.79 -11.90
CA LEU A 153 1.62 7.58 -12.52
C LEU A 153 0.89 6.32 -12.08
N TRP A 154 1.14 5.23 -12.80
CA TRP A 154 0.75 3.89 -12.39
C TRP A 154 2.00 3.07 -12.07
N ALA A 155 1.98 2.39 -10.93
CA ALA A 155 3.06 1.51 -10.53
C ALA A 155 2.54 0.16 -10.02
N SER A 156 3.31 -0.89 -10.27
CA SER A 156 3.05 -2.27 -9.85
C SER A 156 4.31 -2.83 -9.21
N PRO A 157 4.19 -3.66 -8.15
CA PRO A 157 5.34 -4.33 -7.54
C PRO A 157 6.16 -5.16 -8.56
N ALA A 158 5.49 -5.71 -9.58
CA ALA A 158 6.14 -6.41 -10.69
C ALA A 158 7.21 -5.58 -11.42
N GLN A 159 7.07 -4.25 -11.49
CA GLN A 159 8.04 -3.38 -12.15
C GLN A 159 9.34 -3.22 -11.36
N ILE A 160 9.33 -3.58 -10.06
CA ILE A 160 10.48 -3.50 -9.16
C ILE A 160 10.89 -4.89 -8.63
N GLY A 161 10.59 -5.94 -9.39
CA GLY A 161 11.06 -7.31 -9.12
C GLY A 161 10.24 -8.10 -8.09
N VAL A 162 9.16 -7.54 -7.53
CA VAL A 162 8.27 -8.29 -6.64
C VAL A 162 7.32 -9.14 -7.48
N PRO A 163 7.21 -10.46 -7.24
CA PRO A 163 6.38 -11.37 -8.03
C PRO A 163 4.88 -11.23 -7.70
N ASN A 164 4.33 -10.02 -7.76
CA ASN A 164 2.92 -9.73 -7.51
C ASN A 164 2.41 -8.61 -8.45
N GLN A 165 1.31 -8.90 -9.15
CA GLN A 165 0.65 -7.95 -10.04
C GLN A 165 -0.37 -7.11 -9.26
N ARG A 166 0.05 -5.93 -8.82
CA ARG A 166 -0.80 -4.99 -8.05
C ARG A 166 -0.64 -3.57 -8.57
N THR A 167 -1.05 -3.33 -9.81
CA THR A 167 -1.02 -1.98 -10.39
C THR A 167 -1.94 -1.05 -9.62
N ARG A 168 -1.41 0.12 -9.25
CA ARG A 168 -2.11 1.19 -8.55
C ARG A 168 -1.78 2.53 -9.16
N TYR A 169 -2.73 3.44 -9.05
CA TYR A 169 -2.59 4.84 -9.38
C TYR A 169 -1.92 5.58 -8.21
N PHE A 170 -1.02 6.50 -8.53
CA PHE A 170 -0.37 7.37 -7.57
C PHE A 170 -0.44 8.82 -8.02
N LEU A 171 -0.67 9.73 -7.07
CA LEU A 171 -0.52 11.17 -7.23
C LEU A 171 0.50 11.66 -6.20
N LEU A 172 1.54 12.32 -6.69
CA LEU A 172 2.61 12.94 -5.93
C LEU A 172 2.52 14.45 -6.11
N ALA A 173 2.38 15.20 -5.02
CA ALA A 173 2.33 16.65 -5.07
C ALA A 173 3.39 17.26 -4.16
N SER A 174 4.09 18.28 -4.63
CA SER A 174 5.12 18.97 -3.85
C SER A 174 5.09 20.47 -4.10
N ARG A 175 5.27 21.25 -3.03
CA ARG A 175 5.52 22.69 -3.07
C ARG A 175 7.01 23.01 -3.20
N ARG A 176 7.88 22.01 -3.06
CA ARG A 176 9.34 22.14 -3.26
C ARG A 176 9.66 22.02 -4.75
N SER A 177 10.68 22.73 -5.20
CA SER A 177 11.18 22.61 -6.58
C SER A 177 11.58 21.16 -6.87
N ALA A 178 11.06 20.58 -7.94
CA ALA A 178 11.45 19.25 -8.39
C ALA A 178 12.91 19.30 -8.86
N CYS A 179 13.73 18.37 -8.38
CA CYS A 179 15.17 18.43 -8.65
C CYS A 179 15.67 17.23 -9.49
N GLU A 180 14.91 16.13 -9.62
CA GLU A 180 15.30 14.96 -10.45
C GLU A 180 14.09 14.32 -11.20
N PRO A 181 14.31 13.67 -12.36
CA PRO A 181 13.29 12.89 -13.05
C PRO A 181 12.97 11.58 -12.32
N LEU A 182 11.69 11.20 -12.29
CA LEU A 182 11.22 9.98 -11.60
C LEU A 182 11.84 8.68 -12.14
N SER A 183 12.26 8.68 -13.41
CA SER A 183 12.91 7.54 -14.06
C SER A 183 14.16 7.06 -13.32
N SER A 184 14.86 7.96 -12.62
CA SER A 184 16.05 7.62 -11.82
C SER A 184 15.72 6.76 -10.59
N TYR A 185 14.46 6.73 -10.15
CA TYR A 185 13.99 6.00 -8.96
C TYR A 185 13.18 4.74 -9.32
N LEU A 186 12.63 4.68 -10.52
CA LEU A 186 11.89 3.52 -11.05
C LEU A 186 12.75 2.71 -12.04
N LEU A 187 14.02 2.53 -11.73
CA LEU A 187 14.85 1.61 -12.50
C LEU A 187 14.41 0.17 -12.19
N PRO A 188 14.32 -0.70 -13.21
CA PRO A 188 14.26 -2.12 -12.95
C PRO A 188 15.55 -2.50 -12.22
N HIS A 189 15.44 -2.94 -10.97
CA HIS A 189 16.52 -3.68 -10.32
C HIS A 189 16.61 -5.05 -11.01
N CYS A 190 17.26 -5.08 -12.17
CA CYS A 190 17.85 -6.29 -12.72
C CYS A 190 19.08 -6.59 -11.89
N GLY A 191 19.01 -7.58 -11.01
CA GLY A 191 20.19 -8.06 -10.27
C GLY A 191 19.95 -8.10 -8.78
N GLY A 192 19.69 -9.31 -8.31
CA GLY A 192 19.44 -9.63 -6.92
C GLY A 192 18.65 -10.91 -6.92
N ASP A 193 19.35 -12.04 -7.08
CA ASP A 193 18.87 -13.35 -6.66
C ASP A 193 18.62 -13.29 -5.15
N GLY A 194 17.53 -12.61 -4.76
CA GLY A 194 16.86 -12.77 -3.49
C GLY A 194 15.82 -13.87 -3.69
N GLY A 195 16.29 -15.06 -4.08
CA GLY A 195 15.57 -16.28 -3.73
C GLY A 195 15.23 -16.15 -2.25
N ALA A 196 13.98 -16.38 -1.90
CA ALA A 196 13.58 -16.55 -0.52
C ALA A 196 14.27 -17.82 0.02
N GLU A 197 15.56 -17.71 0.33
CA GLU A 197 16.36 -18.74 0.99
C GLU A 197 16.44 -18.42 2.47
N GLY A 198 16.21 -19.45 3.28
CA GLY A 198 16.52 -19.44 4.71
C GLY A 198 15.36 -19.04 5.63
N GLY A 199 14.33 -19.88 5.69
CA GLY A 199 13.23 -19.72 6.65
C GLY A 199 12.32 -20.93 6.76
N ALA A 200 12.91 -22.07 7.15
CA ALA A 200 12.28 -23.26 7.71
C ALA A 200 11.29 -24.06 6.82
N GLU A 201 11.81 -25.19 6.32
CA GLU A 201 11.07 -26.33 5.75
C GLU A 201 10.03 -26.97 6.71
N ALA A 202 9.84 -26.43 7.92
CA ALA A 202 8.95 -26.96 8.95
C ALA A 202 7.50 -26.40 8.89
N GLU A 203 7.23 -25.25 8.26
CA GLU A 203 5.87 -24.66 8.18
C GLU A 203 5.09 -25.05 6.90
N ALA A 204 5.54 -26.08 6.17
CA ALA A 204 4.94 -26.50 4.89
C ALA A 204 3.51 -27.10 4.99
N MET A 205 2.84 -27.00 6.14
CA MET A 205 1.55 -27.66 6.40
C MET A 205 0.43 -26.78 6.99
N ALA A 206 0.65 -25.48 7.22
CA ALA A 206 -0.31 -24.66 7.99
C ALA A 206 -1.36 -23.89 7.17
N GLY A 207 -1.24 -23.82 5.84
CA GLY A 207 -2.22 -23.12 5.00
C GLY A 207 -3.45 -23.97 4.72
N ALA A 208 -4.64 -23.35 4.82
CA ALA A 208 -5.90 -24.03 4.52
C ALA A 208 -5.90 -24.54 3.07
N ALA A 209 -5.96 -25.87 2.92
CA ALA A 209 -6.15 -26.50 1.63
C ALA A 209 -7.44 -26.01 0.99
N VAL A 210 -7.44 -25.86 -0.33
CA VAL A 210 -8.68 -25.58 -1.05
C VAL A 210 -9.53 -26.86 -1.01
N ALA A 211 -10.76 -26.73 -0.49
CA ALA A 211 -11.66 -27.87 -0.36
C ALA A 211 -11.97 -28.50 -1.74
N GLU A 212 -12.07 -29.82 -1.79
CA GLU A 212 -12.22 -30.58 -3.05
C GLU A 212 -13.42 -30.12 -3.88
N HIS A 213 -14.59 -29.94 -3.25
CA HIS A 213 -15.80 -29.43 -3.92
C HIS A 213 -15.60 -28.01 -4.54
N VAL A 214 -14.69 -27.20 -3.99
CA VAL A 214 -14.34 -25.88 -4.57
C VAL A 214 -13.45 -26.05 -5.79
N LEU A 215 -12.51 -27.01 -5.75
CA LEU A 215 -11.65 -27.34 -6.88
C LEU A 215 -12.45 -27.94 -8.05
N GLU A 216 -13.38 -28.86 -7.77
CA GLU A 216 -14.26 -29.45 -8.78
C GLU A 216 -15.10 -28.39 -9.48
N ARG A 217 -15.67 -27.44 -8.71
CA ARG A 217 -16.59 -26.43 -9.25
C ARG A 217 -15.88 -25.25 -9.91
N TYR A 218 -14.75 -24.82 -9.35
CA TYR A 218 -14.12 -23.54 -9.72
C TYR A 218 -12.62 -23.63 -10.05
N GLY A 219 -12.01 -24.83 -10.00
CA GLY A 219 -10.57 -25.01 -10.21
C GLY A 219 -10.08 -24.46 -11.56
N ALA A 220 -10.87 -24.60 -12.62
CA ALA A 220 -10.54 -24.06 -13.95
C ALA A 220 -10.48 -22.51 -14.00
N ALA A 221 -11.07 -21.82 -13.03
CA ALA A 221 -11.05 -20.37 -12.91
C ALA A 221 -9.97 -19.84 -11.94
N MET A 222 -9.20 -20.74 -11.30
CA MET A 222 -8.11 -20.39 -10.39
C MET A 222 -6.84 -20.07 -11.17
N ASP A 223 -6.15 -19.00 -10.77
CA ASP A 223 -4.77 -18.79 -11.15
C ASP A 223 -3.87 -19.59 -10.19
N LEU A 224 -3.17 -20.60 -10.73
CA LEU A 224 -2.32 -21.51 -9.96
C LEU A 224 -0.85 -21.12 -10.12
N VAL A 225 -0.17 -20.98 -8.99
CA VAL A 225 1.26 -20.64 -8.94
C VAL A 225 2.03 -21.66 -8.10
N SER A 226 3.32 -21.78 -8.38
CA SER A 226 4.27 -22.61 -7.63
C SER A 226 5.29 -21.72 -6.90
N ARG A 227 6.13 -22.32 -6.05
CA ARG A 227 7.23 -21.60 -5.38
C ARG A 227 8.22 -20.95 -6.35
N GLY A 228 8.42 -21.53 -7.53
CA GLY A 228 9.27 -20.98 -8.58
C GLY A 228 8.59 -19.93 -9.48
N SER A 229 7.30 -19.67 -9.27
CA SER A 229 6.57 -18.71 -10.09
C SER A 229 7.04 -17.28 -9.81
N ARG A 230 7.41 -16.55 -10.87
CA ARG A 230 7.85 -15.15 -10.81
C ARG A 230 6.69 -14.16 -10.90
N ARG A 231 5.47 -14.59 -10.61
CA ARG A 231 4.25 -13.78 -10.63
C ARG A 231 3.17 -14.36 -9.71
N SER A 232 2.29 -13.48 -9.24
CA SER A 232 0.98 -13.82 -8.69
C SER A 232 -0.02 -12.72 -9.02
N CYS A 233 -1.30 -13.04 -9.04
CA CYS A 233 -2.39 -12.08 -9.18
C CYS A 233 -2.52 -11.17 -7.96
N CYS A 234 -3.19 -10.04 -8.14
CA CYS A 234 -3.55 -9.11 -7.07
C CYS A 234 -4.38 -9.81 -5.99
N PHE A 235 -3.93 -9.76 -4.73
CA PHE A 235 -4.74 -10.17 -3.59
C PHE A 235 -5.77 -9.09 -3.25
N THR A 236 -7.05 -9.46 -3.28
CA THR A 236 -8.16 -8.56 -2.95
C THR A 236 -8.73 -8.88 -1.58
N LYS A 237 -9.57 -7.99 -1.04
CA LYS A 237 -10.21 -8.17 0.27
C LYS A 237 -11.08 -9.42 0.39
N ASN A 238 -11.47 -10.03 -0.74
CA ASN A 238 -12.30 -11.23 -0.78
C ASN A 238 -11.47 -12.50 -1.09
N TYR A 239 -10.15 -12.43 -0.98
CA TYR A 239 -9.31 -13.62 -1.10
C TYR A 239 -9.76 -14.70 -0.12
N SER A 240 -9.66 -15.96 -0.56
CA SER A 240 -10.25 -17.16 0.07
C SER A 240 -11.80 -17.24 0.10
N ARG A 241 -12.54 -16.20 -0.30
CA ARG A 241 -14.02 -16.21 -0.34
C ARG A 241 -14.59 -16.38 -1.74
N TYR A 242 -14.04 -15.65 -2.72
CA TYR A 242 -14.35 -15.86 -4.14
C TYR A 242 -13.13 -16.41 -4.85
N VAL A 243 -13.38 -17.30 -5.82
CA VAL A 243 -12.31 -18.00 -6.52
C VAL A 243 -11.73 -17.16 -7.65
N LYS A 244 -12.58 -16.54 -8.46
CA LYS A 244 -12.16 -15.78 -9.63
C LYS A 244 -11.72 -14.36 -9.24
N GLY A 245 -10.51 -13.97 -9.65
CA GLY A 245 -10.05 -12.58 -9.60
C GLY A 245 -9.74 -12.03 -8.20
N THR A 246 -9.50 -12.89 -7.21
CA THR A 246 -9.18 -12.46 -5.84
C THR A 246 -7.74 -12.67 -5.42
N GLY A 247 -6.96 -13.43 -6.20
CA GLY A 247 -5.56 -13.74 -5.95
C GLY A 247 -5.21 -15.13 -6.48
N SER A 248 -3.92 -15.44 -6.59
CA SER A 248 -3.45 -16.77 -6.98
C SER A 248 -3.57 -17.79 -5.85
N VAL A 249 -3.49 -19.07 -6.18
CA VAL A 249 -3.48 -20.20 -5.24
C VAL A 249 -2.17 -20.97 -5.41
N LEU A 250 -1.56 -21.40 -4.31
CA LEU A 250 -0.24 -22.04 -4.32
C LEU A 250 -0.36 -23.56 -4.46
N CYS A 251 0.32 -24.14 -5.45
CA CYS A 251 0.46 -25.58 -5.68
C CYS A 251 1.76 -26.11 -5.05
N ARG A 252 1.68 -27.30 -4.43
CA ARG A 252 2.82 -27.88 -3.68
C ARG A 252 3.87 -28.54 -4.58
N LEU A 253 3.45 -29.25 -5.62
CA LEU A 253 4.33 -30.08 -6.47
C LEU A 253 4.79 -29.36 -7.75
N GLY A 254 4.58 -28.04 -7.84
CA GLY A 254 4.81 -27.28 -9.08
C GLY A 254 3.58 -27.22 -9.98
N CYS A 255 3.66 -26.38 -11.02
CA CYS A 255 2.63 -26.27 -12.06
C CYS A 255 3.03 -27.01 -13.35
N GLU A 256 4.10 -27.80 -13.31
CA GLU A 256 4.65 -28.47 -14.48
C GLU A 256 3.85 -29.74 -14.78
N GLY A 257 3.01 -29.64 -15.81
CA GLY A 257 2.34 -30.78 -16.44
C GLY A 257 0.86 -30.89 -16.14
N LEU A 258 0.05 -30.71 -17.18
CA LEU A 258 -1.40 -31.01 -17.28
C LEU A 258 -1.81 -32.44 -16.86
N LEU A 259 -0.88 -33.27 -16.40
CA LEU A 259 -1.07 -34.69 -16.12
C LEU A 259 -1.33 -34.99 -14.63
N THR A 260 -1.05 -34.04 -13.74
CA THR A 260 -1.31 -34.23 -12.31
C THR A 260 -2.71 -33.71 -11.97
N PRO A 261 -3.65 -34.54 -11.49
CA PRO A 261 -4.97 -34.06 -11.08
C PRO A 261 -4.85 -32.90 -10.09
N LEU A 262 -5.70 -31.88 -10.23
CA LEU A 262 -5.65 -30.69 -9.37
C LEU A 262 -5.71 -31.04 -7.87
N ALA A 263 -6.48 -32.06 -7.52
CA ALA A 263 -6.56 -32.61 -6.16
C ALA A 263 -5.22 -33.20 -5.67
N ALA A 264 -4.45 -33.85 -6.55
CA ALA A 264 -3.14 -34.42 -6.22
C ALA A 264 -2.07 -33.34 -5.97
N ASN A 265 -2.22 -32.16 -6.57
CA ASN A 265 -1.36 -30.99 -6.34
C ASN A 265 -1.60 -30.27 -4.99
N ARG A 266 -2.66 -30.67 -4.26
CA ARG A 266 -3.08 -30.12 -2.95
C ARG A 266 -2.94 -28.60 -2.88
N PRO A 267 -3.64 -27.86 -3.76
CA PRO A 267 -3.58 -26.41 -3.79
C PRO A 267 -4.06 -25.83 -2.45
N ARG A 268 -3.40 -24.77 -2.00
CA ARG A 268 -3.78 -24.03 -0.79
C ARG A 268 -3.78 -22.54 -1.03
N PHE A 269 -4.58 -21.83 -0.25
CA PHE A 269 -4.49 -20.37 -0.21
C PHE A 269 -3.13 -19.96 0.39
N PHE A 270 -2.63 -18.80 -0.05
CA PHE A 270 -1.51 -18.15 0.59
C PHE A 270 -1.89 -17.77 2.02
N LEU A 271 -1.02 -18.03 2.98
CA LEU A 271 -1.18 -17.59 4.37
C LEU A 271 -1.19 -16.05 4.43
N PRO A 272 -1.86 -15.44 5.41
CA PRO A 272 -1.81 -13.99 5.61
C PRO A 272 -0.38 -13.44 5.68
N ARG A 273 0.54 -14.15 6.34
CA ARG A 273 1.97 -13.79 6.38
C ARG A 273 2.65 -13.83 5.02
N GLU A 274 2.31 -14.79 4.16
CA GLU A 274 2.85 -14.88 2.80
C GLU A 274 2.33 -13.72 1.92
N VAL A 275 1.05 -13.37 2.05
CA VAL A 275 0.48 -12.18 1.38
C VAL A 275 1.14 -10.89 1.89
N ALA A 276 1.36 -10.78 3.20
CA ALA A 276 2.06 -9.63 3.80
C ALA A 276 3.52 -9.51 3.29
N ASN A 277 4.23 -10.64 3.09
CA ASN A 277 5.56 -10.65 2.48
C ASN A 277 5.53 -10.10 1.05
N LEU A 278 4.57 -10.55 0.23
CA LEU A 278 4.40 -10.05 -1.14
C LEU A 278 4.04 -8.56 -1.18
N HIS A 279 3.33 -8.06 -0.18
CA HIS A 279 3.06 -6.63 -0.01
C HIS A 279 4.24 -5.84 0.58
N GLY A 280 5.32 -6.52 1.00
CA GLY A 280 6.55 -5.91 1.49
C GLY A 280 6.55 -5.48 2.95
N PHE A 281 5.62 -5.97 3.76
CA PHE A 281 5.61 -5.76 5.21
C PHE A 281 6.80 -6.46 5.88
N PRO A 282 7.40 -5.88 6.93
CA PRO A 282 8.59 -6.46 7.58
C PRO A 282 8.28 -7.79 8.29
N PRO A 283 9.30 -8.60 8.63
CA PRO A 283 9.11 -9.90 9.28
C PRO A 283 8.37 -9.82 10.62
N HIS A 284 8.59 -8.75 11.39
CA HIS A 284 7.93 -8.53 12.68
C HIS A 284 6.46 -8.06 12.56
N PHE A 285 5.98 -7.74 11.35
CA PHE A 285 4.58 -7.39 11.16
C PHE A 285 3.68 -8.60 11.46
N GLY A 286 2.66 -8.38 12.30
CA GLY A 286 1.74 -9.43 12.72
C GLY A 286 0.32 -8.90 12.92
N PHE A 287 -0.62 -9.82 13.11
CA PHE A 287 -1.99 -9.50 13.48
C PHE A 287 -2.21 -9.82 14.96
N PRO A 288 -2.99 -9.01 15.69
CA PRO A 288 -3.46 -9.39 17.02
C PRO A 288 -4.17 -10.75 16.98
N PRO A 289 -4.05 -11.58 18.04
CA PRO A 289 -4.61 -12.94 18.07
C PRO A 289 -6.14 -12.97 17.86
N GLU A 290 -6.85 -11.91 18.23
CA GLU A 290 -8.29 -11.77 18.04
C GLU A 290 -8.73 -11.49 16.59
N VAL A 291 -7.81 -11.11 15.70
CA VAL A 291 -8.13 -10.83 14.30
C VAL A 291 -8.20 -12.14 13.52
N SER A 292 -9.42 -12.59 13.23
CA SER A 292 -9.65 -13.80 12.43
C SER A 292 -8.92 -13.78 11.08
N THR A 293 -8.47 -14.94 10.60
CA THR A 293 -7.80 -15.10 9.29
C THR A 293 -8.56 -14.44 8.15
N ARG A 294 -9.90 -14.54 8.15
CA ARG A 294 -10.75 -13.88 7.17
C ARG A 294 -10.58 -12.36 7.18
N LYS A 295 -10.58 -11.74 8.37
CA LYS A 295 -10.36 -10.30 8.50
C LYS A 295 -8.92 -9.92 8.15
N GLN A 296 -7.93 -10.77 8.42
CA GLN A 296 -6.55 -10.54 7.99
C GLN A 296 -6.44 -10.44 6.45
N TYR A 297 -7.10 -11.33 5.70
CA TYR A 297 -7.15 -11.22 4.23
C TYR A 297 -7.88 -9.97 3.74
N GLU A 298 -8.97 -9.57 4.41
CA GLU A 298 -9.68 -8.33 4.08
C GLU A 298 -8.76 -7.11 4.24
N LEU A 299 -8.07 -7.02 5.38
CA LEU A 299 -7.13 -5.94 5.69
C LEU A 299 -5.93 -5.93 4.73
N LEU A 300 -5.33 -7.08 4.45
CA LEU A 300 -4.23 -7.19 3.47
C LEU A 300 -4.68 -6.84 2.06
N GLY A 301 -5.85 -7.32 1.65
CA GLY A 301 -6.41 -7.07 0.33
C GLY A 301 -6.69 -5.59 0.07
N ASN A 302 -7.05 -4.84 1.11
CA ASN A 302 -7.22 -3.38 1.08
C ASN A 302 -5.91 -2.60 1.26
N SER A 303 -4.80 -3.26 1.61
CA SER A 303 -3.51 -2.61 1.85
C SER A 303 -2.80 -2.23 0.54
N LEU A 304 -1.53 -1.83 0.61
CA LEU A 304 -0.73 -1.39 -0.54
C LEU A 304 0.58 -2.19 -0.64
N SER A 305 1.37 -1.90 -1.68
CA SER A 305 2.75 -2.40 -1.75
C SER A 305 3.69 -1.43 -1.05
N VAL A 306 4.20 -1.85 0.11
CA VAL A 306 5.15 -1.08 0.94
C VAL A 306 6.39 -0.73 0.12
N GLN A 307 6.83 -1.62 -0.77
CA GLN A 307 8.06 -1.43 -1.57
C GLN A 307 7.89 -0.33 -2.61
N VAL A 308 6.78 -0.36 -3.36
CA VAL A 308 6.48 0.63 -4.39
C VAL A 308 6.36 2.01 -3.74
N VAL A 309 5.57 2.11 -2.67
CA VAL A 309 5.36 3.39 -1.97
C VAL A 309 6.65 3.91 -1.35
N ALA A 310 7.49 3.06 -0.77
CA ALA A 310 8.77 3.49 -0.21
C ALA A 310 9.68 4.15 -1.27
N THR A 311 9.71 3.60 -2.50
CA THR A 311 10.43 4.19 -3.62
C THR A 311 9.85 5.55 -4.03
N LEU A 312 8.53 5.66 -4.10
CA LEU A 312 7.87 6.95 -4.42
C LEU A 312 8.05 7.99 -3.31
N LEU A 313 8.09 7.59 -2.04
CA LEU A 313 8.36 8.48 -0.92
C LEU A 313 9.81 8.98 -0.93
N ARG A 314 10.79 8.14 -1.28
CA ARG A 314 12.18 8.60 -1.48
C ARG A 314 12.25 9.68 -2.55
N TYR A 315 11.61 9.44 -3.70
CA TYR A 315 11.53 10.43 -4.77
C TYR A 315 10.87 11.73 -4.32
N LEU A 316 9.76 11.65 -3.57
CA LEU A 316 8.97 12.81 -3.17
C LEU A 316 9.64 13.64 -2.08
N LEU A 317 10.35 13.01 -1.14
CA LEU A 317 10.74 13.63 0.13
C LEU A 317 12.24 13.83 0.31
N LEU A 318 13.11 13.11 -0.41
CA LEU A 318 14.55 13.31 -0.32
C LEU A 318 15.02 14.45 -1.25
N PRO A 319 16.02 15.25 -0.83
CA PRO A 319 16.70 16.18 -1.72
C PRO A 319 17.36 15.45 -2.90
N ALA A 320 17.57 16.15 -4.02
CA ALA A 320 18.39 15.61 -5.10
C ALA A 320 19.82 15.32 -4.61
N GLY A 321 20.36 14.16 -4.98
CA GLY A 321 21.69 13.68 -4.57
C GLY A 321 21.67 12.71 -3.38
N ASP A 322 20.75 12.85 -2.43
CA ASP A 322 20.71 12.00 -1.22
C ASP A 322 20.07 10.63 -1.44
N GLY A 323 19.19 10.50 -2.44
CA GLY A 323 18.47 9.26 -2.74
C GLY A 323 19.36 8.07 -3.10
N MET A 324 20.51 8.33 -3.73
CA MET A 324 21.47 7.29 -4.14
C MET A 324 22.42 6.88 -3.01
N ALA A 325 22.79 7.81 -2.12
CA ALA A 325 23.70 7.55 -1.00
C ALA A 325 23.09 6.59 0.04
N VAL A 326 21.79 6.73 0.32
CA VAL A 326 21.03 5.84 1.21
C VAL A 326 20.97 4.41 0.67
N GLU A 327 20.92 4.25 -0.65
CA GLU A 327 20.87 2.95 -1.32
C GLU A 327 22.25 2.26 -1.32
N GLU A 328 23.33 3.03 -1.46
CA GLU A 328 24.70 2.51 -1.38
C GLU A 328 25.12 2.11 0.04
N GLN A 329 24.70 2.85 1.06
CA GLN A 329 24.90 2.45 2.46
C GLN A 329 24.13 1.18 2.83
N ARG A 330 22.97 0.93 2.21
CA ARG A 330 22.23 -0.32 2.40
C ARG A 330 22.92 -1.53 1.77
N ARG A 331 23.49 -1.39 0.56
CA ARG A 331 24.26 -2.48 -0.08
C ARG A 331 25.42 -2.93 0.82
N ARG A 332 26.14 -1.98 1.41
CA ARG A 332 27.25 -2.26 2.33
C ARG A 332 26.81 -2.88 3.66
N GLY A 333 25.55 -2.68 4.07
CA GLY A 333 25.00 -3.21 5.32
C GLY A 333 24.28 -4.56 5.20
N SER A 334 24.01 -5.05 3.99
CA SER A 334 23.50 -6.42 3.77
C SER A 334 24.59 -7.42 3.40
N GLU A 335 25.82 -6.94 3.14
CA GLU A 335 27.01 -7.75 2.86
C GLU A 335 27.90 -7.99 4.10
N ALA A 336 27.49 -7.49 5.27
CA ALA A 336 28.16 -7.63 6.57
C ALA A 336 27.25 -8.36 7.58
#